data_AF-A0A847CA37-F1
#
_entry.id   AF-A0A847CA37-F1
#
_cell.length_a   1.000
_cell.length_b   1.000
_cell.length_c   1.000
_cell.angle_alpha   90.00
_cell.angle_beta   90.00
_cell.angle_gamma   90.00
#
_symmetry.space_group_name_H-M   'P 1'
#
loop_
_entity.id
_entity.type
_entity.pdbx_description
1 polymer ?
#
loop_
_entity_poly.entity_id
_entity_poly.type
_entity_poly.pdbx_seq_one_letter_code
_entity_poly.pdbx_strand_id
1 'polypeptide(L)'
;MSDNLGTLFPDFNGGEEAEIQIEKITVNKDGKEIVLSLFCDTFMPKTLESLREFLKGEYSGFDVSLEARFPREAFCGEVFDYIVKKVVAKGLPVNGFFNGSKITVEGADINVELTHGGLSVLETMEFERVFSAEVNKCFGFVPKLVFSGVTEMKMEEMKPLSEPSSLKSAAPLDKPKRPKNALSARDMKNKQLLLDNEEYTPVIGKKPSLEAIKPLIDMVGDGGRCTVWGDVFFTETRETRNGNTVYTVAITDYTSSINMKVFDRNNEFKAIGTLAAGETLVVAGEIAHDRYENEFVLNPRDIIKVTKKCKKDTAERKRTELHLHTNMSSMDAIPDAGSVVRRAAAFGHHAVAITDHGVVQAFPDAAAALGDARKLVPDFKIIYGVECYYVDDSVKAVSGLSDLPIEGEIVCFD
;
A
#
# COMPACT_ATOMS: atom_id res chain seq x y z
N MET A 1 8.54 -23.32 29.17
CA MET A 1 8.21 -24.74 29.06
C MET A 1 7.39 -24.85 27.80
N SER A 2 7.85 -25.62 26.81
CA SER A 2 7.06 -25.93 25.61
C SER A 2 6.02 -26.98 26.03
N ASP A 3 4.77 -26.58 26.13
CA ASP A 3 3.68 -27.51 26.43
C ASP A 3 3.32 -28.26 25.14
N ASN A 4 3.07 -29.56 25.24
CA ASN A 4 2.61 -30.36 24.11
C ASN A 4 1.15 -30.00 23.81
N LEU A 5 0.76 -29.91 22.53
CA LEU A 5 -0.60 -29.59 22.14
C LEU A 5 -1.65 -30.47 22.86
N GLY A 6 -1.37 -31.76 23.02
CA GLY A 6 -2.27 -32.71 23.67
C GLY A 6 -2.50 -32.47 25.17
N THR A 7 -1.62 -31.74 25.86
CA THR A 7 -1.84 -31.38 27.28
C THR A 7 -2.74 -30.16 27.44
N LEU A 8 -2.69 -29.22 26.49
CA LEU A 8 -3.51 -28.01 26.49
C LEU A 8 -4.86 -28.19 25.81
N PHE A 9 -4.95 -29.10 24.84
CA PHE A 9 -6.16 -29.38 24.07
C PHE A 9 -6.42 -30.90 23.97
N PRO A 10 -6.82 -31.55 25.09
CA PRO A 10 -6.99 -33.00 25.14
C PRO A 10 -8.12 -33.53 24.23
N ASP A 11 -9.07 -32.66 23.87
CA ASP A 11 -10.20 -33.01 23.00
C ASP A 11 -9.85 -32.95 21.50
N PHE A 12 -8.65 -32.47 21.15
CA PHE A 12 -8.18 -32.44 19.77
C PHE A 12 -7.50 -33.77 19.38
N ASN A 13 -8.22 -34.62 18.66
CA ASN A 13 -7.66 -35.85 18.06
C ASN A 13 -7.08 -35.54 16.66
N GLY A 14 -5.81 -35.12 16.62
CA GLY A 14 -5.14 -34.61 15.42
C GLY A 14 -4.76 -35.62 14.32
N GLY A 15 -5.00 -36.93 14.52
CA GLY A 15 -4.55 -37.98 13.60
C GLY A 15 -3.03 -38.19 13.66
N GLU A 16 -2.62 -39.45 13.84
CA GLU A 16 -1.25 -40.01 13.85
C GLU A 16 -0.09 -39.12 14.36
N GLU A 17 0.40 -39.44 15.57
CA GLU A 17 1.79 -39.26 16.07
C GLU A 17 2.55 -37.96 15.76
N ALA A 18 1.84 -36.85 15.56
CA ALA A 18 2.43 -35.52 15.38
C ALA A 18 2.85 -34.90 16.73
N GLU A 19 4.16 -34.77 17.01
CA GLU A 19 4.63 -33.96 18.13
C GLU A 19 4.50 -32.46 17.83
N ILE A 20 3.32 -31.91 18.12
CA ILE A 20 3.09 -30.46 18.05
C ILE A 20 3.43 -29.84 19.40
N GLN A 21 4.48 -29.02 19.42
CA GLN A 21 4.89 -28.25 20.58
C GLN A 21 4.35 -26.82 20.47
N ILE A 22 3.74 -26.33 21.53
CA ILE A 22 3.34 -24.92 21.61
C ILE A 22 4.54 -24.11 22.10
N GLU A 23 5.03 -23.23 21.25
CA GLU A 23 6.15 -22.34 21.59
C GLU A 23 5.66 -21.08 22.29
N LYS A 24 4.53 -20.52 21.82
CA LYS A 24 3.98 -19.27 22.35
C LYS A 24 2.50 -19.16 22.03
N ILE A 25 1.73 -18.66 23.00
CA ILE A 25 0.34 -18.24 22.78
C ILE A 25 0.27 -16.74 23.05
N THR A 26 -0.16 -15.97 22.05
CA THR A 26 -0.38 -14.53 22.18
C THR A 26 -1.87 -14.26 22.09
N VAL A 27 -2.42 -13.64 23.14
CA VAL A 27 -3.85 -13.28 23.20
C VAL A 27 -3.99 -11.77 23.25
N ASN A 28 -4.52 -11.20 22.18
CA ASN A 28 -4.94 -9.81 22.14
C ASN A 28 -6.44 -9.73 22.47
N LYS A 29 -6.76 -9.35 23.71
CA LYS A 29 -8.14 -9.28 24.21
C LYS A 29 -8.95 -8.17 23.53
N ASP A 30 -8.33 -7.03 23.22
CA ASP A 30 -9.00 -5.88 22.62
C ASP A 30 -9.23 -6.08 21.12
N GLY A 31 -8.27 -6.73 20.44
CA GLY A 31 -8.37 -7.13 19.04
C GLY A 31 -9.18 -8.40 18.80
N LYS A 32 -9.55 -9.11 19.88
CA LYS A 32 -10.10 -10.47 19.85
C LYS A 32 -9.28 -11.40 18.94
N GLU A 33 -7.97 -11.42 19.12
CA GLU A 33 -7.06 -12.24 18.32
C GLU A 33 -6.27 -13.19 19.20
N ILE A 34 -6.13 -14.44 18.73
CA ILE A 34 -5.34 -15.48 19.37
C ILE A 34 -4.35 -16.00 18.32
N VAL A 35 -3.06 -15.85 18.59
CA VAL A 35 -1.98 -16.38 17.75
C VAL A 35 -1.29 -17.51 18.49
N LEU A 36 -1.29 -18.71 17.91
CA LEU A 36 -0.52 -19.85 18.42
C LEU A 36 0.71 -20.04 17.55
N SER A 37 1.89 -19.85 18.14
CA SER A 37 3.16 -20.24 17.54
C SER A 37 3.46 -21.68 17.92
N LEU A 38 3.62 -22.53 16.91
CA LEU A 38 3.78 -23.97 17.03
C LEU A 38 5.11 -24.40 16.42
N PHE A 39 5.76 -25.38 17.03
CA PHE A 39 6.82 -26.15 16.41
C PHE A 39 6.30 -27.56 16.12
N CYS A 40 6.46 -28.01 14.88
CA CYS A 40 6.05 -29.34 14.43
C CYS A 40 7.29 -30.04 13.86
N ASP A 41 7.59 -31.24 14.33
CA ASP A 41 8.71 -32.06 13.87
C ASP A 41 8.58 -32.52 12.41
N THR A 42 7.36 -32.62 11.92
CA THR A 42 7.01 -33.09 10.59
C THR A 42 6.05 -32.12 9.89
N PHE A 43 6.09 -32.07 8.56
CA PHE A 43 5.22 -31.19 7.78
C PHE A 43 3.83 -31.83 7.62
N MET A 44 2.82 -31.25 8.27
CA MET A 44 1.49 -31.83 8.43
C MET A 44 0.36 -30.82 8.13
N PRO A 45 0.22 -30.36 6.87
CA PRO A 45 -0.69 -29.26 6.53
C PRO A 45 -2.16 -29.54 6.87
N LYS A 46 -2.62 -30.80 6.71
CA LYS A 46 -4.00 -31.21 7.02
C LYS A 46 -4.30 -31.17 8.52
N THR A 47 -3.36 -31.59 9.35
CA THR A 47 -3.49 -31.57 10.81
C THR A 47 -3.54 -30.13 11.32
N LEU A 48 -2.73 -29.23 10.75
CA LEU A 48 -2.77 -27.79 11.07
C LEU A 48 -4.08 -27.13 10.63
N GLU A 49 -4.63 -27.50 9.47
CA GLU A 49 -5.96 -27.05 9.04
C GLU A 49 -7.04 -27.52 10.03
N SER A 50 -7.02 -28.80 10.42
CA SER A 50 -7.96 -29.37 11.39
C SER A 50 -7.85 -28.71 12.78
N LEU A 51 -6.63 -28.45 13.25
CA LEU A 51 -6.38 -27.74 14.51
C LEU A 51 -6.94 -26.32 14.46
N ARG A 52 -6.76 -25.63 13.33
CA ARG A 52 -7.31 -24.29 13.15
C ARG A 52 -8.83 -24.28 13.23
N GLU A 53 -9.50 -25.27 12.63
CA GLU A 53 -10.96 -25.40 12.70
C GLU A 53 -11.43 -25.71 14.11
N PHE A 54 -10.77 -26.64 14.81
CA PHE A 54 -11.04 -26.97 16.20
C PHE A 54 -10.96 -25.73 17.10
N LEU A 55 -9.84 -24.99 17.04
CA LEU A 55 -9.64 -23.80 17.87
C LEU A 55 -10.61 -22.66 17.55
N LYS A 56 -11.04 -22.53 16.29
CA LYS A 56 -12.11 -21.57 15.93
C LYS A 56 -13.45 -21.94 16.55
N GLY A 57 -13.74 -23.24 16.70
CA GLY A 57 -14.93 -23.72 17.39
C GLY A 57 -14.90 -23.40 18.88
N GLU A 58 -13.80 -23.78 19.55
CA GLU A 58 -13.60 -23.56 20.99
C GLU A 58 -13.58 -22.06 21.36
N TYR A 59 -12.86 -21.25 20.59
CA TYR A 59 -12.70 -19.81 20.85
C TYR A 59 -13.58 -18.95 19.95
N SER A 60 -14.87 -19.31 19.88
CA SER A 60 -15.86 -18.56 19.09
C SER A 60 -15.87 -17.08 19.48
N GLY A 61 -15.64 -16.20 18.49
CA GLY A 61 -15.54 -14.76 18.68
C GLY A 61 -14.12 -14.19 18.74
N PHE A 62 -13.09 -15.04 18.73
CA PHE A 62 -11.70 -14.64 18.47
C PHE A 62 -11.27 -15.02 17.06
N ASP A 63 -10.43 -14.20 16.42
CA ASP A 63 -9.70 -14.56 15.21
C ASP A 63 -8.48 -15.40 15.61
N VAL A 64 -8.48 -16.68 15.20
CA VAL A 64 -7.42 -17.63 15.53
C VAL A 64 -6.48 -17.82 14.34
N SER A 65 -5.21 -17.52 14.57
CA SER A 65 -4.12 -17.73 13.60
C SER A 65 -3.08 -18.71 14.15
N LEU A 66 -2.53 -19.51 13.24
CA LEU A 66 -1.49 -20.49 13.54
C LEU A 66 -0.20 -20.10 12.81
N GLU A 67 0.88 -20.01 13.56
CA GLU A 67 2.24 -19.80 13.05
C GLU A 67 3.06 -21.05 13.33
N ALA A 68 3.09 -21.98 12.36
CA ALA A 68 3.85 -23.22 12.48
C ALA A 68 5.27 -23.05 11.95
N ARG A 69 6.25 -23.55 12.72
CA ARG A 69 7.64 -23.75 12.34
C ARG A 69 7.96 -25.23 12.27
N PHE A 70 8.86 -25.58 11.36
CA PHE A 70 9.24 -26.95 11.05
C PHE A 70 10.77 -27.05 10.92
N PRO A 71 11.36 -28.23 11.20
CA PRO A 71 12.76 -28.47 10.89
C PRO A 71 12.97 -28.52 9.37
N ARG A 72 14.21 -28.27 8.92
CA ARG A 72 14.55 -28.20 7.49
C ARG A 72 14.28 -29.53 6.77
N GLU A 73 14.45 -30.63 7.48
CA GLU A 73 14.26 -32.01 7.00
C GLU A 73 12.79 -32.30 6.66
N ALA A 74 11.86 -31.53 7.22
CA ALA A 74 10.43 -31.65 6.91
C ALA A 74 10.03 -30.94 5.60
N PHE A 75 10.96 -30.25 4.94
CA PHE A 75 10.69 -29.56 3.67
C PHE A 75 10.48 -30.56 2.53
N CYS A 76 9.34 -30.47 1.84
CA CYS A 76 8.95 -31.41 0.80
C CYS A 76 8.09 -30.74 -0.29
N GLY A 77 7.71 -31.48 -1.33
CA GLY A 77 6.91 -30.96 -2.45
C GLY A 77 5.56 -30.33 -2.07
N GLU A 78 4.92 -30.82 -1.00
CA GLU A 78 3.63 -30.29 -0.52
C GLU A 78 3.74 -28.90 0.11
N VAL A 79 4.97 -28.46 0.46
CA VAL A 79 5.21 -27.14 1.05
C VAL A 79 4.86 -26.02 0.07
N PHE A 80 5.08 -26.23 -1.24
CA PHE A 80 4.82 -25.20 -2.24
C PHE A 80 3.35 -24.74 -2.21
N ASP A 81 2.40 -25.68 -2.30
CA ASP A 81 0.97 -25.38 -2.29
C ASP A 81 0.52 -24.75 -0.97
N TYR A 82 1.08 -25.22 0.16
CA TYR A 82 0.81 -24.65 1.47
C TYR A 82 1.24 -23.19 1.57
N ILE A 83 2.43 -22.86 1.08
CA ILE A 83 2.96 -21.50 1.09
C ILE A 83 2.21 -20.62 0.09
N VAL A 84 1.88 -21.12 -1.11
CA VAL A 84 1.04 -20.39 -2.08
C VAL A 84 -0.32 -20.03 -1.48
N LYS A 85 -0.99 -20.97 -0.80
CA LYS A 85 -2.25 -20.68 -0.09
C LYS A 85 -2.09 -19.55 0.95
N LYS A 86 -0.98 -19.55 1.71
CA LYS A 86 -0.67 -18.49 2.67
C LYS A 86 -0.41 -17.14 1.99
N VAL A 87 0.36 -17.11 0.91
CA VAL A 87 0.67 -15.90 0.13
C VAL A 87 -0.60 -15.30 -0.48
N VAL A 88 -1.51 -16.15 -0.99
CA VAL A 88 -2.82 -15.73 -1.50
C VAL A 88 -3.72 -15.19 -0.40
N ALA A 89 -3.73 -15.82 0.78
CA ALA A 89 -4.45 -15.30 1.93
C ALA A 89 -3.93 -13.92 2.40
N LYS A 90 -2.66 -13.61 2.12
CA LYS A 90 -2.05 -12.28 2.36
C LYS A 90 -2.32 -11.25 1.25
N GLY A 91 -2.98 -11.66 0.16
CA GLY A 91 -3.48 -10.75 -0.88
C GLY A 91 -2.71 -10.74 -2.19
N LEU A 92 -1.74 -11.62 -2.39
CA LEU A 92 -1.05 -11.78 -3.68
C LEU A 92 -1.85 -12.70 -4.62
N PRO A 93 -2.34 -12.22 -5.78
CA PRO A 93 -3.26 -12.98 -6.64
C PRO A 93 -2.52 -13.95 -7.57
N VAL A 94 -1.89 -14.99 -7.01
CA VAL A 94 -1.03 -15.91 -7.77
C VAL A 94 -1.68 -17.26 -8.14
N ASN A 95 -2.91 -17.54 -7.67
CA ASN A 95 -3.62 -18.81 -7.89
C ASN A 95 -3.73 -19.25 -9.35
N GLY A 96 -3.77 -18.31 -10.30
CA GLY A 96 -3.94 -18.64 -11.72
C GLY A 96 -2.69 -19.13 -12.42
N PHE A 97 -1.50 -18.71 -11.95
CA PHE A 97 -0.23 -18.93 -12.67
C PHE A 97 0.30 -20.35 -12.56
N PHE A 98 0.01 -21.02 -11.44
CA PHE A 98 0.52 -22.36 -11.15
C PHE A 98 -0.44 -23.49 -11.56
N ASN A 99 -1.58 -23.15 -12.18
CA ASN A 99 -2.55 -24.15 -12.62
C ASN A 99 -1.95 -25.12 -13.64
N GLY A 100 -1.88 -26.40 -13.28
CA GLY A 100 -1.26 -27.43 -14.10
C GLY A 100 0.27 -27.32 -14.21
N SER A 101 0.91 -26.44 -13.44
CA SER A 101 2.38 -26.37 -13.37
C SER A 101 2.93 -27.59 -12.63
N LYS A 102 4.13 -28.03 -13.00
CA LYS A 102 4.80 -29.14 -12.34
C LYS A 102 5.84 -28.60 -11.37
N ILE A 103 5.74 -29.01 -10.11
CA ILE A 103 6.64 -28.56 -9.04
C ILE A 103 7.54 -29.73 -8.66
N THR A 104 8.85 -29.52 -8.70
CA THR A 104 9.83 -30.49 -8.19
C THR A 104 10.73 -29.82 -7.16
N VAL A 105 10.96 -30.51 -6.05
CA VAL A 105 11.83 -30.05 -4.97
C VAL A 105 13.10 -30.90 -4.99
N GLU A 106 14.24 -30.24 -5.14
CA GLU A 106 15.56 -30.87 -5.16
C GLU A 106 16.40 -30.28 -4.01
N GLY A 107 16.41 -30.97 -2.87
CA GLY A 107 17.02 -30.46 -1.65
C GLY A 107 16.28 -29.23 -1.14
N ALA A 108 16.89 -28.05 -1.27
CA ALA A 108 16.32 -26.76 -0.86
C ALA A 108 15.80 -25.92 -2.02
N ASP A 109 16.03 -26.36 -3.26
CA ASP A 109 15.65 -25.63 -4.47
C ASP A 109 14.29 -26.13 -4.97
N ILE A 110 13.47 -25.19 -5.45
CA ILE A 110 12.15 -25.47 -6.02
C ILE A 110 12.18 -25.14 -7.50
N ASN A 111 11.99 -26.15 -8.34
CA ASN A 111 11.79 -25.97 -9.77
C ASN A 111 10.28 -25.91 -10.05
N VAL A 112 9.83 -24.83 -10.69
CA VAL A 112 8.45 -24.61 -11.09
C VAL A 112 8.36 -24.57 -12.61
N GLU A 113 7.85 -25.64 -13.21
CA GLU A 113 7.63 -25.73 -14.65
C GLU A 113 6.25 -25.14 -14.99
N LEU A 114 6.24 -23.89 -15.47
CA LEU A 114 5.04 -23.15 -15.84
C LEU A 114 4.44 -23.70 -17.13
N THR A 115 3.12 -23.79 -17.18
CA THR A 115 2.39 -24.31 -18.35
C THR A 115 1.70 -23.24 -19.19
N HIS A 116 1.45 -22.05 -18.62
CA HIS A 116 0.62 -21.01 -19.24
C HIS A 116 1.32 -19.65 -19.38
N GLY A 117 2.64 -19.56 -19.15
CA GLY A 117 3.36 -18.29 -19.15
C GLY A 117 3.20 -17.50 -17.85
N GLY A 118 3.53 -16.21 -17.93
CA GLY A 118 3.29 -15.25 -16.84
C GLY A 118 4.45 -15.06 -15.88
N LEU A 119 5.66 -15.53 -16.24
CA LEU A 119 6.87 -15.30 -15.45
C LEU A 119 7.11 -13.81 -15.19
N SER A 120 6.98 -12.96 -16.22
CA SER A 120 7.15 -11.50 -16.06
C SER A 120 6.16 -10.85 -15.09
N VAL A 121 4.96 -11.42 -14.96
CA VAL A 121 3.95 -10.95 -13.99
C VAL A 121 4.30 -11.41 -12.58
N LEU A 122 4.76 -12.65 -12.42
CA LEU A 122 5.26 -13.17 -11.14
C LEU A 122 6.49 -12.38 -10.65
N GLU A 123 7.40 -12.00 -11.56
CA GLU A 123 8.54 -11.14 -11.29
C GLU A 123 8.10 -9.73 -10.85
N THR A 124 7.15 -9.13 -11.57
CA THR A 124 6.59 -7.81 -11.22
C THR A 124 5.89 -7.82 -9.86
N MET A 125 5.28 -8.95 -9.48
CA MET A 125 4.65 -9.14 -8.17
C MET A 125 5.66 -9.50 -7.06
N GLU A 126 6.96 -9.60 -7.39
CA GLU A 126 8.02 -10.06 -6.49
C GLU A 126 7.69 -11.40 -5.80
N PHE A 127 7.03 -12.32 -6.54
CA PHE A 127 6.52 -13.56 -5.96
C PHE A 127 7.63 -14.39 -5.31
N GLU A 128 8.79 -14.50 -5.95
CA GLU A 128 9.94 -15.23 -5.40
C GLU A 128 10.35 -14.69 -4.03
N ARG A 129 10.46 -13.36 -3.90
CA ARG A 129 10.82 -12.72 -2.63
C ARG A 129 9.78 -13.01 -1.54
N VAL A 130 8.50 -12.84 -1.86
CA VAL A 130 7.40 -13.04 -0.89
C VAL A 130 7.25 -14.51 -0.50
N PHE A 131 7.36 -15.42 -1.46
CA PHE A 131 7.32 -16.86 -1.24
C PHE A 131 8.49 -17.32 -0.37
N SER A 132 9.72 -16.94 -0.73
CA SER A 132 10.92 -17.34 0.01
C SER A 132 10.97 -16.76 1.42
N ALA A 133 10.44 -15.55 1.63
CA ALA A 133 10.26 -15.00 2.97
C ALA A 133 9.30 -15.82 3.85
N GLU A 134 8.24 -16.40 3.26
CA GLU A 134 7.30 -17.25 4.01
C GLU A 134 7.90 -18.63 4.30
N VAL A 135 8.69 -19.19 3.38
CA VAL A 135 9.46 -20.42 3.64
C VAL A 135 10.47 -20.19 4.75
N ASN A 136 11.20 -19.08 4.73
CA ASN A 136 12.17 -18.75 5.79
C ASN A 136 11.50 -18.65 7.17
N LYS A 137 10.29 -18.05 7.25
CA LYS A 137 9.52 -18.02 8.50
C LYS A 137 9.12 -19.40 9.00
N CYS A 138 8.80 -20.33 8.10
CA CYS A 138 8.33 -21.67 8.48
C CYS A 138 9.49 -22.66 8.70
N PHE A 139 10.59 -22.57 7.96
CA PHE A 139 11.66 -23.59 7.93
C PHE A 139 13.07 -23.05 8.25
N GLY A 140 13.23 -21.74 8.41
CA GLY A 140 14.51 -21.11 8.78
C GLY A 140 15.57 -21.08 7.66
N PHE A 141 15.18 -21.23 6.39
CA PHE A 141 16.06 -21.05 5.24
C PHE A 141 15.34 -20.40 4.06
N VAL A 142 16.11 -19.81 3.15
CA VAL A 142 15.60 -19.18 1.91
C VAL A 142 15.77 -20.18 0.76
N PRO A 143 14.68 -20.70 0.16
CA PRO A 143 14.78 -21.56 -1.00
C PRO A 143 15.08 -20.73 -2.25
N LYS A 144 15.78 -21.34 -3.21
CA LYS A 144 15.91 -20.79 -4.57
C LYS A 144 14.75 -21.27 -5.42
N LEU A 145 14.06 -20.36 -6.10
CA LEU A 145 13.02 -20.72 -7.07
C LEU A 145 13.59 -20.64 -8.48
N VAL A 146 13.34 -21.67 -9.28
CA VAL A 146 13.75 -21.72 -10.68
C VAL A 146 12.51 -21.97 -11.53
N PHE A 147 12.17 -20.98 -12.36
CA PHE A 147 11.05 -21.09 -13.28
C PHE A 147 11.51 -21.66 -14.63
N SER A 148 10.78 -22.64 -15.14
CA SER A 148 11.02 -23.26 -16.46
C SER A 148 9.70 -23.52 -17.19
N GLY A 149 9.74 -24.15 -18.36
CA GLY A 149 8.54 -24.43 -19.17
C GLY A 149 8.14 -23.28 -20.09
N VAL A 150 6.84 -22.98 -20.16
CA VAL A 150 6.29 -21.85 -20.93
C VAL A 150 6.40 -20.59 -20.06
N THR A 151 7.40 -19.75 -20.34
CA THR A 151 7.68 -18.52 -19.57
C THR A 151 7.01 -17.27 -20.15
N GLU A 152 6.82 -17.24 -21.48
CA GLU A 152 6.20 -16.14 -22.21
C GLU A 152 4.71 -16.40 -22.46
N MET A 153 3.88 -15.36 -22.34
CA MET A 153 2.47 -15.41 -22.75
C MET A 153 2.34 -15.11 -24.24
N LYS A 154 1.66 -15.99 -25.01
CA LYS A 154 1.18 -15.65 -26.35
C LYS A 154 -0.10 -14.81 -26.24
N MET A 155 -0.14 -13.71 -26.97
CA MET A 155 -1.13 -12.62 -26.87
C MET A 155 -2.58 -13.00 -27.28
N GLU A 156 -2.86 -14.28 -27.60
CA GLU A 156 -4.10 -14.71 -28.27
C GLU A 156 -5.10 -15.46 -27.37
N GLU A 157 -4.81 -15.71 -26.09
CA GLU A 157 -5.72 -16.45 -25.19
C GLU A 157 -6.22 -15.65 -23.99
N MET A 158 -6.39 -14.32 -24.14
CA MET A 158 -7.14 -13.52 -23.17
C MET A 158 -8.65 -13.75 -23.37
N LYS A 159 -9.18 -14.88 -22.90
CA LYS A 159 -10.62 -14.96 -22.59
C LYS A 159 -10.86 -14.14 -21.31
N PRO A 160 -11.83 -13.22 -21.29
CA PRO A 160 -12.18 -12.50 -20.07
C PRO A 160 -12.53 -13.53 -18.99
N LEU A 161 -11.84 -13.48 -17.85
CA LEU A 161 -12.20 -14.29 -16.69
C LEU A 161 -13.67 -14.01 -16.37
N SER A 162 -14.45 -15.09 -16.41
CA SER A 162 -15.87 -15.09 -16.11
C SER A 162 -16.13 -14.58 -14.71
N GLU A 163 -17.23 -13.86 -14.57
CA GLU A 163 -17.80 -13.45 -13.29
C GLU A 163 -17.83 -14.62 -12.30
N PRO A 164 -17.56 -14.39 -11.00
CA PRO A 164 -17.71 -15.44 -10.00
C PRO A 164 -19.18 -15.86 -9.96
N SER A 165 -19.43 -17.08 -10.43
CA SER A 165 -20.73 -17.72 -10.37
C SER A 165 -21.15 -17.89 -8.90
N SER A 166 -22.33 -17.37 -8.65
CA SER A 166 -23.12 -17.45 -7.43
C SER A 166 -23.09 -18.83 -6.76
N LEU A 167 -22.61 -18.87 -5.51
CA LEU A 167 -22.99 -19.86 -4.50
C LEU A 167 -23.59 -19.14 -3.28
N LYS A 168 -24.93 -19.18 -3.26
CA LYS A 168 -25.89 -19.25 -2.15
C LYS A 168 -25.54 -18.55 -0.82
N SER A 169 -26.36 -17.55 -0.54
CA SER A 169 -26.86 -17.07 0.76
C SER A 169 -26.48 -17.88 2.02
N ALA A 170 -25.74 -17.23 2.91
CA ALA A 170 -25.84 -17.41 4.37
C ALA A 170 -25.85 -16.01 5.02
N ALA A 171 -26.68 -15.84 6.05
CA ALA A 171 -26.98 -14.57 6.72
C ALA A 171 -25.74 -13.91 7.38
N PRO A 172 -25.75 -12.58 7.63
CA PRO A 172 -24.55 -11.82 7.98
C PRO A 172 -24.18 -11.98 9.46
N LEU A 173 -22.94 -12.38 9.72
CA LEU A 173 -22.29 -12.27 11.03
C LEU A 173 -21.15 -11.24 10.96
N ASP A 174 -21.15 -10.38 11.97
CA ASP A 174 -20.46 -9.10 12.09
C ASP A 174 -18.92 -9.25 12.05
N LYS A 175 -18.25 -8.55 11.13
CA LYS A 175 -16.78 -8.53 11.00
C LYS A 175 -16.19 -7.39 11.85
N PRO A 176 -15.14 -7.62 12.67
CA PRO A 176 -14.45 -6.55 13.37
C PRO A 176 -13.72 -5.61 12.38
N LYS A 177 -13.81 -4.32 12.67
CA LYS A 177 -13.37 -3.20 11.81
C LYS A 177 -11.83 -3.12 11.75
N ARG A 178 -11.27 -3.28 10.55
CA ARG A 178 -9.91 -2.78 10.22
C ARG A 178 -9.77 -1.31 10.63
N PRO A 179 -8.62 -0.87 11.17
CA PRO A 179 -8.34 0.55 11.31
C PRO A 179 -8.39 1.20 9.92
N LYS A 180 -9.39 2.08 9.73
CA LYS A 180 -9.60 2.84 8.51
C LYS A 180 -8.55 3.92 8.44
N ASN A 181 -7.52 3.78 7.61
CA ASN A 181 -6.81 4.86 6.88
C ASN A 181 -5.64 4.33 6.01
N ALA A 182 -5.86 3.29 5.21
CA ALA A 182 -5.03 3.01 4.04
C ALA A 182 -5.97 2.98 2.82
N LEU A 183 -5.80 3.93 1.90
CA LEU A 183 -6.60 4.05 0.68
C LEU A 183 -6.33 2.82 -0.18
N SER A 184 -7.35 1.98 -0.37
CA SER A 184 -7.28 0.86 -1.31
C SER A 184 -7.45 1.39 -2.74
N ALA A 185 -6.90 0.69 -3.74
CA ALA A 185 -7.08 1.04 -5.16
C ALA A 185 -8.57 1.12 -5.59
N ARG A 186 -9.50 0.57 -4.79
CA ARG A 186 -10.95 0.73 -4.97
C ARG A 186 -11.48 2.10 -4.53
N ASP A 187 -10.82 2.78 -3.60
CA ASP A 187 -11.20 4.12 -3.11
C ASP A 187 -10.83 5.24 -4.11
N MET A 188 -9.96 4.97 -5.09
CA MET A 188 -9.63 5.95 -6.14
C MET A 188 -10.77 6.19 -7.13
N LYS A 189 -11.70 5.24 -7.28
CA LYS A 189 -12.78 5.34 -8.28
C LYS A 189 -13.92 6.29 -7.89
N ASN A 190 -14.03 6.67 -6.60
CA ASN A 190 -15.10 7.52 -6.07
C ASN A 190 -14.56 8.78 -5.36
N LYS A 191 -13.44 9.36 -5.79
CA LYS A 191 -13.05 10.72 -5.36
C LYS A 191 -13.97 11.75 -6.00
N GLN A 192 -15.23 11.75 -5.58
CA GLN A 192 -16.14 12.86 -5.86
C GLN A 192 -15.60 14.09 -5.14
N LEU A 193 -15.46 15.19 -5.88
CA LEU A 193 -15.08 16.47 -5.33
C LEU A 193 -16.11 16.89 -4.27
N LEU A 194 -15.71 16.86 -3.00
CA LEU A 194 -16.50 17.41 -1.90
C LEU A 194 -16.06 18.86 -1.69
N LEU A 195 -17.02 19.78 -1.75
CA LEU A 195 -16.79 21.20 -1.51
C LEU A 195 -17.00 21.54 -0.03
N ASP A 196 -16.19 22.44 0.54
CA ASP A 196 -16.41 22.91 1.92
C ASP A 196 -17.68 23.78 1.95
N ASN A 197 -17.88 24.59 0.90
CA ASN A 197 -18.99 25.53 0.72
C ASN A 197 -19.42 25.53 -0.77
N GLU A 198 -20.62 26.02 -1.09
CA GLU A 198 -21.04 26.20 -2.51
C GLU A 198 -20.46 27.47 -3.17
N GLU A 199 -19.61 28.21 -2.46
CA GLU A 199 -18.93 29.39 -2.97
C GLU A 199 -17.89 29.00 -4.03
N TYR A 200 -17.86 29.77 -5.11
CA TYR A 200 -16.90 29.60 -6.20
C TYR A 200 -16.49 30.96 -6.74
N THR A 201 -15.27 31.05 -7.26
CA THR A 201 -14.79 32.24 -7.97
C THR A 201 -14.66 31.90 -9.45
N PRO A 202 -15.40 32.57 -10.36
CA PRO A 202 -15.23 32.36 -11.79
C PRO A 202 -13.86 32.86 -12.24
N VAL A 203 -13.14 32.02 -13.00
CA VAL A 203 -11.87 32.38 -13.65
C VAL A 203 -12.12 32.62 -15.14
N ILE A 204 -12.87 31.72 -15.79
CA ILE A 204 -13.30 31.85 -17.20
C ILE A 204 -14.74 31.36 -17.32
N GLY A 205 -15.55 32.05 -18.13
CA GLY A 205 -16.84 31.53 -18.56
C GLY A 205 -17.89 31.44 -17.44
N LYS A 206 -18.72 30.41 -17.49
CA LYS A 206 -19.85 30.16 -16.58
C LYS A 206 -19.51 29.05 -15.58
N LYS A 207 -20.36 28.86 -14.56
CA LYS A 207 -20.23 27.73 -13.62
C LYS A 207 -20.48 26.40 -14.36
N PRO A 208 -19.51 25.46 -14.41
CA PRO A 208 -19.73 24.11 -14.91
C PRO A 208 -20.74 23.33 -14.07
N SER A 209 -21.40 22.33 -14.67
CA SER A 209 -22.24 21.41 -13.90
C SER A 209 -21.38 20.50 -13.03
N LEU A 210 -21.54 20.59 -11.71
CA LEU A 210 -20.80 19.75 -10.76
C LEU A 210 -21.22 18.27 -10.84
N GLU A 211 -22.45 17.99 -11.28
CA GLU A 211 -22.95 16.62 -11.48
C GLU A 211 -22.31 15.93 -12.69
N ALA A 212 -21.74 16.71 -13.63
CA ALA A 212 -21.10 16.20 -14.84
C ALA A 212 -19.60 15.93 -14.67
N ILE A 213 -19.06 16.09 -13.45
CA ILE A 213 -17.64 15.88 -13.16
C ILE A 213 -17.27 14.40 -13.35
N LYS A 214 -16.25 14.16 -14.16
CA LYS A 214 -15.66 12.84 -14.37
C LYS A 214 -14.22 12.78 -13.82
N PRO A 215 -13.75 11.61 -13.35
CA PRO A 215 -12.35 11.40 -12.98
C PRO A 215 -11.40 11.60 -14.16
N LEU A 216 -10.20 12.14 -13.92
CA LEU A 216 -9.21 12.35 -14.98
C LEU A 216 -8.70 11.03 -15.57
N ILE A 217 -8.65 9.95 -14.78
CA ILE A 217 -8.24 8.63 -15.28
C ILE A 217 -9.16 8.09 -16.39
N ASP A 218 -10.43 8.46 -16.37
CA ASP A 218 -11.41 8.02 -17.38
C ASP A 218 -11.30 8.84 -18.68
N MET A 219 -10.54 9.95 -18.66
CA MET A 219 -10.41 10.86 -19.79
C MET A 219 -9.26 10.47 -20.74
N VAL A 220 -8.50 9.43 -20.42
CA VAL A 220 -7.36 8.97 -21.23
C VAL A 220 -7.88 8.31 -22.51
N GLY A 221 -7.63 8.94 -23.66
CA GLY A 221 -7.99 8.43 -24.98
C GLY A 221 -9.43 8.74 -25.43
N ASP A 222 -10.27 9.29 -24.56
CA ASP A 222 -11.62 9.76 -24.91
C ASP A 222 -11.55 11.22 -25.36
N GLY A 223 -11.47 11.44 -26.68
CA GLY A 223 -11.55 12.78 -27.26
C GLY A 223 -12.97 13.32 -27.12
N GLY A 224 -13.12 14.55 -26.62
CA GLY A 224 -14.44 15.18 -26.53
C GLY A 224 -14.63 16.11 -25.34
N ARG A 225 -15.90 16.48 -25.10
CA ARG A 225 -16.29 17.43 -24.06
C ARG A 225 -16.37 16.75 -22.70
N CYS A 226 -15.70 17.31 -21.71
CA CYS A 226 -15.71 16.80 -20.35
C CYS A 226 -15.83 17.94 -19.33
N THR A 227 -16.19 17.57 -18.10
CA THR A 227 -16.04 18.41 -16.92
C THR A 227 -15.20 17.62 -15.93
N VAL A 228 -14.12 18.21 -15.45
CA VAL A 228 -13.15 17.58 -14.56
C VAL A 228 -12.84 18.53 -13.40
N TRP A 229 -12.24 17.99 -12.35
CA TRP A 229 -11.68 18.79 -11.28
C TRP A 229 -10.20 18.45 -11.10
N GLY A 230 -9.44 19.35 -10.50
CA GLY A 230 -8.06 19.04 -10.12
C GLY A 230 -7.43 20.15 -9.29
N ASP A 231 -6.44 19.75 -8.49
CA ASP A 231 -5.56 20.63 -7.75
C ASP A 231 -4.42 21.07 -8.67
N VAL A 232 -4.18 22.37 -8.76
CA VAL A 232 -3.09 22.96 -9.57
C VAL A 232 -1.75 22.62 -8.93
N PHE A 233 -0.81 22.09 -9.71
CA PHE A 233 0.56 21.84 -9.23
C PHE A 233 1.62 22.51 -10.09
N PHE A 234 1.26 23.02 -11.27
CA PHE A 234 2.16 23.77 -12.14
C PHE A 234 1.39 24.81 -12.96
N THR A 235 2.00 25.97 -13.20
CA THR A 235 1.46 27.03 -14.06
C THR A 235 2.60 27.72 -14.79
N GLU A 236 2.47 27.84 -16.10
CA GLU A 236 3.42 28.50 -16.99
C GLU A 236 2.69 29.51 -17.86
N THR A 237 3.29 30.69 -18.03
CA THR A 237 2.80 31.74 -18.92
C THR A 237 3.84 31.98 -20.00
N ARG A 238 3.44 31.87 -21.26
CA ARG A 238 4.33 32.08 -22.42
C ARG A 238 3.72 33.06 -23.40
N GLU A 239 4.45 34.12 -23.74
CA GLU A 239 4.08 35.02 -24.82
C GLU A 239 4.52 34.45 -26.18
N THR A 240 3.63 34.53 -27.16
CA THR A 240 3.89 34.11 -28.53
C THR A 240 4.45 35.28 -29.35
N ARG A 241 5.13 34.97 -30.45
CA ARG A 241 5.68 35.99 -31.38
C ARG A 241 4.62 36.96 -31.94
N ASN A 242 3.35 36.56 -31.90
CA ASN A 242 2.22 37.34 -32.41
C ASN A 242 1.56 38.22 -31.32
N GLY A 243 2.12 38.27 -30.11
CA GLY A 243 1.58 39.04 -28.98
C GLY A 243 0.46 38.35 -28.19
N ASN A 244 0.05 37.14 -28.59
CA ASN A 244 -0.91 36.34 -27.81
C ASN A 244 -0.19 35.68 -26.63
N THR A 245 -0.90 35.49 -25.51
CA THR A 245 -0.39 34.78 -24.33
C THR A 245 -0.96 33.36 -24.29
N VAL A 246 -0.12 32.38 -23.96
CA VAL A 246 -0.54 30.99 -23.73
C VAL A 246 -0.29 30.67 -22.27
N TYR A 247 -1.34 30.25 -21.59
CA TYR A 247 -1.26 29.74 -20.23
C TYR A 247 -1.33 28.21 -20.27
N THR A 248 -0.34 27.56 -19.68
CA THR A 248 -0.33 26.11 -19.45
C THR A 248 -0.46 25.86 -17.97
N VAL A 249 -1.49 25.13 -17.55
CA VAL A 249 -1.76 24.82 -16.15
C VAL A 249 -1.88 23.31 -16.02
N ALA A 250 -1.07 22.69 -15.17
CA ALA A 250 -1.17 21.26 -14.90
C ALA A 250 -2.04 21.03 -13.66
N ILE A 251 -3.05 20.17 -13.81
CA ILE A 251 -4.00 19.83 -12.74
C ILE A 251 -4.01 18.33 -12.49
N THR A 252 -4.26 17.93 -11.25
CA THR A 252 -4.40 16.53 -10.85
C THR A 252 -5.57 16.31 -9.91
N ASP A 253 -6.34 15.24 -10.11
CA ASP A 253 -7.36 14.76 -9.16
C ASP A 253 -6.83 13.61 -8.29
N TYR A 254 -5.52 13.35 -8.38
CA TYR A 254 -4.81 12.21 -7.78
C TYR A 254 -5.25 10.83 -8.29
N THR A 255 -5.99 10.76 -9.40
CA THR A 255 -6.21 9.54 -10.20
C THR A 255 -5.43 9.61 -11.51
N SER A 256 -5.32 10.80 -12.09
CA SER A 256 -4.44 11.14 -13.22
C SER A 256 -4.11 12.64 -13.20
N SER A 257 -3.37 13.10 -14.19
CA SER A 257 -3.02 14.51 -14.40
C SER A 257 -3.22 14.89 -15.86
N ILE A 258 -3.57 16.14 -16.12
CA ILE A 258 -3.71 16.65 -17.50
C ILE A 258 -3.24 18.11 -17.57
N ASN A 259 -2.65 18.47 -18.72
CA ASN A 259 -2.32 19.85 -19.05
C ASN A 259 -3.54 20.57 -19.61
N MET A 260 -3.88 21.69 -19.00
CA MET A 260 -4.88 22.64 -19.48
C MET A 260 -4.19 23.78 -20.22
N LYS A 261 -4.62 24.08 -21.44
CA LYS A 261 -4.05 25.16 -22.26
C LYS A 261 -5.07 26.22 -22.60
N VAL A 262 -4.74 27.47 -22.31
CA VAL A 262 -5.57 28.63 -22.67
C VAL A 262 -4.81 29.58 -23.58
N PHE A 263 -5.37 29.79 -24.77
CA PHE A 263 -4.87 30.74 -25.75
C PHE A 263 -5.58 32.07 -25.57
N ASP A 264 -4.90 33.02 -24.94
CA ASP A 264 -5.42 34.36 -24.71
C ASP A 264 -4.95 35.32 -25.80
N ARG A 265 -5.85 35.59 -26.76
CA ARG A 265 -5.57 36.48 -27.91
C ARG A 265 -5.81 37.96 -27.61
N ASN A 266 -6.65 38.26 -26.62
CA ASN A 266 -7.06 39.64 -26.31
C ASN A 266 -6.52 40.12 -24.95
N ASN A 267 -5.72 39.30 -24.27
CA ASN A 267 -5.21 39.55 -22.93
C ASN A 267 -6.34 39.68 -21.87
N GLU A 268 -7.43 38.96 -22.08
CA GLU A 268 -8.66 38.98 -21.27
C GLU A 268 -8.60 37.97 -20.11
N PHE A 269 -7.72 36.97 -20.17
CA PHE A 269 -7.66 35.84 -19.23
C PHE A 269 -6.45 35.87 -18.30
N LYS A 270 -5.96 37.06 -17.94
CA LYS A 270 -4.82 37.26 -17.04
C LYS A 270 -4.96 36.58 -15.67
N ALA A 271 -6.19 36.33 -15.21
CA ALA A 271 -6.46 35.63 -13.96
C ALA A 271 -5.85 34.21 -13.92
N ILE A 272 -5.68 33.55 -15.07
CA ILE A 272 -5.07 32.22 -15.14
C ILE A 272 -3.61 32.26 -14.71
N GLY A 273 -2.87 33.28 -15.11
CA GLY A 273 -1.46 33.46 -14.72
C GLY A 273 -1.28 33.72 -13.21
N THR A 274 -2.37 33.99 -12.48
CA THR A 274 -2.35 34.19 -11.02
C THR A 274 -2.70 32.93 -10.24
N LEU A 275 -3.01 31.82 -10.91
CA LEU A 275 -3.31 30.55 -10.26
C LEU A 275 -2.08 30.02 -9.53
N ALA A 276 -2.27 29.64 -8.27
CA ALA A 276 -1.20 29.16 -7.40
C ALA A 276 -1.27 27.65 -7.22
N ALA A 277 -0.13 27.02 -6.95
CA ALA A 277 -0.07 25.62 -6.57
C ALA A 277 -0.92 25.37 -5.31
N GLY A 278 -1.76 24.34 -5.35
CA GLY A 278 -2.68 23.98 -4.28
C GLY A 278 -4.10 24.56 -4.43
N GLU A 279 -4.35 25.44 -5.40
CA GLU A 279 -5.73 25.87 -5.71
C GLU A 279 -6.50 24.75 -6.42
N THR A 280 -7.76 24.56 -6.06
CA THR A 280 -8.64 23.56 -6.69
C THR A 280 -9.50 24.21 -7.77
N LEU A 281 -9.50 23.62 -8.96
CA LEU A 281 -10.29 24.06 -10.10
C LEU A 281 -11.34 23.03 -10.49
N VAL A 282 -12.48 23.52 -10.98
CA VAL A 282 -13.42 22.75 -11.80
C VAL A 282 -13.42 23.33 -13.19
N VAL A 283 -13.17 22.48 -14.17
CA VAL A 283 -12.92 22.88 -15.55
C VAL A 283 -13.87 22.10 -16.46
N ALA A 284 -14.65 22.81 -17.27
CA ALA A 284 -15.34 22.22 -18.40
C ALA A 284 -14.67 22.65 -19.71
N GLY A 285 -14.44 21.69 -20.59
CA GLY A 285 -13.67 21.91 -21.81
C GLY A 285 -13.76 20.75 -22.77
N GLU A 286 -12.86 20.78 -23.75
CA GLU A 286 -12.69 19.73 -24.74
C GLU A 286 -11.27 19.18 -24.68
N ILE A 287 -11.15 17.87 -24.55
CA ILE A 287 -9.87 17.18 -24.62
C ILE A 287 -9.57 16.92 -26.09
N ALA A 288 -8.43 17.44 -26.53
CA ALA A 288 -7.95 17.29 -27.90
C ALA A 288 -6.46 16.95 -27.90
N HIS A 289 -6.02 16.22 -28.92
CA HIS A 289 -4.62 15.90 -29.10
C HIS A 289 -3.85 17.15 -29.58
N ASP A 290 -2.92 17.62 -28.75
CA ASP A 290 -2.00 18.69 -29.10
C ASP A 290 -0.83 18.12 -29.92
N ARG A 291 -0.69 18.58 -31.16
CA ARG A 291 0.36 18.10 -32.08
C ARG A 291 1.75 18.64 -31.74
N TYR A 292 1.85 19.72 -30.96
CA TYR A 292 3.12 20.28 -30.54
C TYR A 292 3.71 19.50 -29.37
N GLU A 293 2.86 19.11 -28.41
CA GLU A 293 3.28 18.31 -27.24
C GLU A 293 3.18 16.80 -27.46
N ASN A 294 2.46 16.35 -28.51
CA ASN A 294 2.11 14.94 -28.74
C ASN A 294 1.40 14.31 -27.54
N GLU A 295 0.52 15.08 -26.90
CA GLU A 295 -0.24 14.66 -25.72
C GLU A 295 -1.68 15.18 -25.82
N PHE A 296 -2.60 14.53 -25.10
CA PHE A 296 -3.96 15.05 -24.94
C PHE A 296 -3.97 16.20 -23.95
N VAL A 297 -4.46 17.35 -24.39
CA VAL A 297 -4.60 18.56 -23.56
C VAL A 297 -6.06 18.94 -23.40
N LEU A 298 -6.38 19.50 -22.25
CA LEU A 298 -7.70 20.07 -21.97
C LEU A 298 -7.73 21.52 -22.46
N ASN A 299 -8.58 21.79 -23.46
CA ASN A 299 -8.91 23.16 -23.88
C ASN A 299 -10.13 23.63 -23.07
N PRO A 300 -9.93 24.44 -22.02
CA PRO A 300 -11.02 24.83 -21.15
C PRO A 300 -11.89 25.88 -21.82
N ARG A 301 -13.19 25.76 -21.57
CA ARG A 301 -14.19 26.77 -21.93
C ARG A 301 -14.66 27.53 -20.71
N ASP A 302 -14.81 26.82 -19.60
CA ASP A 302 -15.35 27.32 -18.35
C ASP A 302 -14.44 26.84 -17.22
N ILE A 303 -13.97 27.76 -16.38
CA ILE A 303 -13.09 27.49 -15.24
C ILE A 303 -13.64 28.22 -14.02
N ILE A 304 -13.84 27.47 -12.96
CA ILE A 304 -14.13 28.04 -11.63
C ILE A 304 -13.09 27.55 -10.63
N LYS A 305 -12.73 28.43 -9.70
CA LYS A 305 -11.98 28.08 -8.51
C LYS A 305 -12.95 27.75 -7.39
N VAL A 306 -12.68 26.65 -6.69
CA VAL A 306 -13.53 26.13 -5.60
C VAL A 306 -12.70 25.78 -4.39
N THR A 307 -13.32 25.70 -3.22
CA THR A 307 -12.66 25.26 -1.99
C THR A 307 -13.08 23.84 -1.67
N LYS A 308 -12.12 22.92 -1.73
CA LYS A 308 -12.31 21.51 -1.40
C LYS A 308 -12.49 21.31 0.11
N LYS A 309 -13.38 20.41 0.48
CA LYS A 309 -13.55 19.95 1.85
C LYS A 309 -12.33 19.13 2.26
N CYS A 310 -11.46 19.73 3.05
CA CYS A 310 -10.35 19.03 3.67
C CYS A 310 -10.86 18.04 4.72
N LYS A 311 -10.15 16.91 4.89
CA LYS A 311 -10.35 16.03 6.05
C LYS A 311 -10.13 16.86 7.31
N LYS A 312 -11.05 16.79 8.27
CA LYS A 312 -10.97 17.49 9.57
C LYS A 312 -10.98 16.44 10.68
N ASP A 313 -10.21 16.66 11.73
CA ASP A 313 -10.29 15.88 12.97
C ASP A 313 -11.41 16.48 13.83
N THR A 314 -12.53 15.77 13.95
CA THR A 314 -13.71 16.21 14.70
C THR A 314 -13.76 15.68 16.13
N ALA A 315 -12.72 14.99 16.60
CA ALA A 315 -12.69 14.49 17.98
C ALA A 315 -12.60 15.66 18.97
N GLU A 316 -13.31 15.55 20.09
CA GLU A 316 -13.22 16.52 21.19
C GLU A 316 -11.82 16.50 21.81
N ARG A 317 -11.31 15.30 22.08
CA ARG A 317 -9.94 15.09 22.56
C ARG A 317 -9.02 14.81 21.37
N LYS A 318 -8.09 15.73 21.13
CA LYS A 318 -7.16 15.66 20.00
C LYS A 318 -6.08 14.61 20.21
N ARG A 319 -5.75 13.89 19.14
CA ARG A 319 -4.65 12.92 19.10
C ARG A 319 -3.30 13.64 19.13
N THR A 320 -2.27 12.94 19.57
CA THR A 320 -0.87 13.27 19.32
C THR A 320 -0.25 12.09 18.58
N GLU A 321 0.33 12.36 17.42
CA GLU A 321 1.11 11.34 16.69
C GLU A 321 2.50 11.23 17.33
N LEU A 322 2.91 10.00 17.65
CA LEU A 322 4.16 9.71 18.37
C LEU A 322 5.15 8.89 17.53
N HIS A 323 4.71 8.39 16.37
CA HIS A 323 5.56 7.64 15.45
C HIS A 323 5.23 8.07 14.03
N LEU A 324 6.16 8.75 13.37
CA LEU A 324 5.98 9.27 12.02
C LEU A 324 7.31 9.42 11.29
N HIS A 325 7.30 8.99 10.02
CA HIS A 325 8.41 9.17 9.09
C HIS A 325 8.13 10.31 8.10
N THR A 326 9.21 10.95 7.68
CA THR A 326 9.26 12.02 6.69
C THR A 326 10.10 11.57 5.50
N ASN A 327 10.16 12.38 4.44
CA ASN A 327 11.02 12.13 3.29
C ASN A 327 12.53 12.01 3.59
N MET A 328 12.96 12.21 4.84
CA MET A 328 14.32 11.95 5.29
C MET A 328 14.54 10.49 5.72
N SER A 329 13.48 9.71 5.96
CA SER A 329 13.57 8.25 6.00
C SER A 329 13.82 7.74 4.58
N SER A 330 15.06 7.39 4.29
CA SER A 330 15.55 6.97 2.98
C SER A 330 14.65 5.91 2.33
N MET A 331 14.05 6.28 1.19
CA MET A 331 13.20 5.40 0.36
C MET A 331 11.97 4.81 1.07
N ASP A 332 11.57 5.32 2.23
CA ASP A 332 10.45 4.77 3.01
C ASP A 332 9.25 5.74 3.09
N ALA A 333 9.50 7.04 3.31
CA ALA A 333 8.44 8.03 3.44
C ALA A 333 8.51 9.13 2.38
N ILE A 334 7.34 9.69 2.07
CA ILE A 334 7.13 10.70 1.02
C ILE A 334 6.93 12.14 1.56
N PRO A 335 6.22 12.39 2.68
CA PRO A 335 5.87 13.76 3.06
C PRO A 335 7.05 14.51 3.67
N ASP A 336 7.18 15.81 3.36
CA ASP A 336 8.12 16.70 4.06
C ASP A 336 7.67 16.97 5.50
N ALA A 337 8.62 17.17 6.41
CA ALA A 337 8.33 17.43 7.82
C ALA A 337 7.44 18.66 8.03
N GLY A 338 7.63 19.71 7.23
CA GLY A 338 6.86 20.94 7.34
C GLY A 338 5.38 20.73 7.06
N SER A 339 5.03 19.98 6.02
CA SER A 339 3.64 19.68 5.68
C SER A 339 2.96 18.81 6.72
N VAL A 340 3.69 17.87 7.33
CA VAL A 340 3.21 17.07 8.46
C VAL A 340 2.88 17.96 9.66
N VAL A 341 3.79 18.85 10.04
CA VAL A 341 3.60 19.78 11.17
C VAL A 341 2.38 20.68 10.94
N ARG A 342 2.27 21.30 9.76
CA ARG A 342 1.11 22.13 9.38
C ARG A 342 -0.18 21.32 9.38
N ARG A 343 -0.14 20.06 8.92
CA ARG A 343 -1.30 19.16 8.91
C ARG A 343 -1.78 18.83 10.32
N ALA A 344 -0.87 18.48 11.22
CA ALA A 344 -1.20 18.18 12.62
C ALA A 344 -1.83 19.40 13.31
N ALA A 345 -1.27 20.59 13.10
CA ALA A 345 -1.84 21.84 13.61
C ALA A 345 -3.22 22.15 13.03
N ALA A 346 -3.44 21.91 11.72
CA ALA A 346 -4.74 22.05 11.08
C ALA A 346 -5.80 21.06 11.60
N PHE A 347 -5.38 19.91 12.14
CA PHE A 347 -6.26 18.98 12.86
C PHE A 347 -6.50 19.39 14.32
N GLY A 348 -5.85 20.46 14.79
CA GLY A 348 -5.92 20.93 16.16
C GLY A 348 -5.09 20.07 17.13
N HIS A 349 -4.18 19.23 16.64
CA HIS A 349 -3.29 18.46 17.52
C HIS A 349 -2.39 19.42 18.28
N HIS A 350 -2.11 19.12 19.55
CA HIS A 350 -1.21 19.94 20.36
C HIS A 350 0.27 19.61 20.13
N ALA A 351 0.55 18.42 19.58
CA ALA A 351 1.89 17.99 19.31
C ALA A 351 1.97 16.95 18.19
N VAL A 352 3.15 16.82 17.60
CA VAL A 352 3.51 15.78 16.63
C VAL A 352 4.97 15.35 16.85
N ALA A 353 5.24 14.05 16.80
CA ALA A 353 6.59 13.51 16.81
C ALA A 353 7.12 13.31 15.39
N ILE A 354 8.44 13.44 15.24
CA ILE A 354 9.19 13.05 14.04
C ILE A 354 10.20 12.01 14.49
N THR A 355 10.14 10.83 13.86
CA THR A 355 10.92 9.65 14.24
C THR A 355 11.41 8.97 12.96
N ASP A 356 12.24 9.65 12.17
CA ASP A 356 12.82 9.07 10.95
C ASP A 356 13.77 7.90 11.28
N HIS A 357 13.97 7.02 10.30
CA HIS A 357 14.81 5.84 10.39
C HIS A 357 16.29 6.20 10.55
N GLY A 358 16.84 6.03 11.75
CA GLY A 358 18.27 6.20 12.03
C GLY A 358 18.82 7.61 11.81
N VAL A 359 17.98 8.60 11.50
CA VAL A 359 18.39 9.98 11.16
C VAL A 359 17.51 11.02 11.84
N VAL A 360 18.03 12.26 11.89
CA VAL A 360 17.33 13.44 12.43
C VAL A 360 17.36 14.62 11.47
N GLN A 361 17.55 14.34 10.18
CA GLN A 361 17.77 15.35 9.13
C GLN A 361 16.55 16.25 8.92
N ALA A 362 15.34 15.79 9.27
CA ALA A 362 14.10 16.54 9.10
C ALA A 362 13.87 17.63 10.18
N PHE A 363 14.71 17.68 11.22
CA PHE A 363 14.52 18.58 12.35
C PHE A 363 14.52 20.08 11.98
N PRO A 364 15.41 20.59 11.10
CA PRO A 364 15.40 21.98 10.70
C PRO A 364 14.10 22.39 9.99
N ASP A 365 13.61 21.56 9.07
CA ASP A 365 12.37 21.82 8.32
C ASP A 365 11.14 21.80 9.24
N ALA A 366 11.12 20.87 10.19
CA ALA A 366 10.09 20.82 11.23
C ALA A 366 10.10 22.10 12.09
N ALA A 367 11.29 22.53 12.54
CA ALA A 367 11.46 23.74 13.33
C ALA A 367 10.99 24.99 12.56
N ALA A 368 11.31 25.08 11.26
CA ALA A 368 10.86 26.17 10.40
C ALA A 368 9.33 26.26 10.30
N ALA A 369 8.64 25.11 10.29
CA ALA A 369 7.17 25.05 10.23
C ALA A 369 6.45 25.34 11.56
N LEU A 370 7.19 25.42 12.68
CA LEU A 370 6.61 25.63 14.01
C LEU A 370 5.85 26.95 14.12
N GLY A 371 6.36 28.02 13.48
CA GLY A 371 5.72 29.33 13.49
C GLY A 371 4.32 29.30 12.87
N ASP A 372 4.15 28.56 11.77
CA ASP A 372 2.85 28.40 11.10
C ASP A 372 1.90 27.53 11.91
N ALA A 373 2.42 26.44 12.52
CA ALA A 373 1.62 25.61 13.41
C ALA A 373 1.07 26.40 14.61
N ARG A 374 1.89 27.28 15.20
CA ARG A 374 1.49 28.10 16.35
C ARG A 374 0.47 29.20 16.04
N LYS A 375 0.31 29.59 14.77
CA LYS A 375 -0.81 30.45 14.35
C LYS A 375 -2.16 29.75 14.51
N LEU A 376 -2.19 28.43 14.38
CA LEU A 376 -3.40 27.61 14.51
C LEU A 376 -3.59 27.07 15.93
N VAL A 377 -2.50 26.63 16.57
CA VAL A 377 -2.48 26.06 17.93
C VAL A 377 -1.35 26.72 18.72
N PRO A 378 -1.61 27.74 19.56
CA PRO A 378 -0.57 28.57 20.19
C PRO A 378 0.54 27.78 20.91
N ASP A 379 0.18 26.69 21.58
CA ASP A 379 1.09 25.84 22.36
C ASP A 379 1.57 24.60 21.59
N PHE A 380 1.53 24.61 20.26
CA PHE A 380 1.96 23.48 19.44
C PHE A 380 3.41 23.09 19.75
N LYS A 381 3.63 21.78 19.95
CA LYS A 381 4.94 21.21 20.27
C LYS A 381 5.38 20.16 19.24
N ILE A 382 6.61 20.30 18.76
CA ILE A 382 7.27 19.24 17.99
C ILE A 382 8.04 18.35 18.97
N ILE A 383 7.87 17.04 18.85
CA ILE A 383 8.62 16.04 19.62
C ILE A 383 9.70 15.51 18.69
N TYR A 384 10.94 15.93 18.96
CA TYR A 384 12.12 15.50 18.22
C TYR A 384 12.52 14.11 18.69
N GLY A 385 12.30 13.10 17.86
CA GLY A 385 12.66 11.72 18.11
C GLY A 385 13.48 11.14 16.96
N VAL A 386 13.80 9.86 17.09
CA VAL A 386 14.49 9.06 16.08
C VAL A 386 14.04 7.63 16.27
N GLU A 387 13.79 6.92 15.18
CA GLU A 387 13.63 5.48 15.25
C GLU A 387 15.01 4.83 15.11
N CYS A 388 15.55 4.35 16.23
CA CYS A 388 16.87 3.75 16.28
C CYS A 388 16.83 2.25 16.06
N TYR A 389 17.84 1.75 15.35
CA TYR A 389 18.17 0.33 15.31
C TYR A 389 18.88 -0.05 16.60
N TYR A 390 18.20 -0.82 17.44
CA TYR A 390 18.76 -1.34 18.68
C TYR A 390 19.18 -2.81 18.46
N VAL A 391 20.45 -3.10 18.67
CA VAL A 391 21.01 -4.45 18.58
C VAL A 391 21.43 -4.89 19.98
N ASP A 392 21.10 -6.13 20.33
CA ASP A 392 21.50 -6.74 21.60
C ASP A 392 22.99 -7.13 21.54
N ASP A 393 23.81 -6.52 22.39
CA ASP A 393 25.25 -6.76 22.50
C ASP A 393 25.59 -7.97 23.39
N SER A 394 24.58 -8.57 24.04
CA SER A 394 24.74 -9.78 24.84
C SER A 394 24.70 -11.07 24.01
N VAL A 395 24.24 -10.99 22.76
CA VAL A 395 24.23 -12.11 21.83
C VAL A 395 25.64 -12.28 21.26
N LYS A 396 26.16 -13.51 21.30
CA LYS A 396 27.48 -13.79 20.72
C LYS A 396 27.43 -13.50 19.22
N ALA A 397 28.32 -12.62 18.74
CA ALA A 397 28.48 -12.27 17.33
C ALA A 397 28.77 -13.49 16.43
N VAL A 398 29.25 -14.59 17.03
CA VAL A 398 29.50 -15.86 16.36
C VAL A 398 28.91 -16.99 17.21
N SER A 399 28.11 -17.85 16.58
CA SER A 399 27.63 -19.11 17.15
C SER A 399 27.93 -20.25 16.19
N GLY A 400 28.46 -21.37 16.70
CA GLY A 400 28.80 -22.55 15.91
C GLY A 400 30.25 -23.01 16.12
N LEU A 401 30.64 -24.05 15.38
CA LEU A 401 32.01 -24.55 15.29
C LEU A 401 32.44 -24.41 13.84
N SER A 402 33.40 -23.53 13.57
CA SER A 402 34.00 -23.33 12.25
C SER A 402 35.48 -23.06 12.42
N ASP A 403 36.30 -23.73 11.61
CA ASP A 403 37.76 -23.55 11.57
C ASP A 403 38.16 -22.48 10.55
N LEU A 404 37.19 -21.80 9.94
CA LEU A 404 37.44 -20.74 8.96
C LEU A 404 38.03 -19.49 9.63
N PRO A 405 39.03 -18.84 9.02
CA PRO A 405 39.61 -17.62 9.56
C PRO A 405 38.59 -16.45 9.51
N ILE A 406 38.61 -15.59 10.54
CA ILE A 406 37.79 -14.36 10.60
C ILE A 406 38.08 -13.41 9.43
N GLU A 407 39.30 -13.44 8.89
CA GLU A 407 39.74 -12.63 7.76
C GLU A 407 39.32 -13.20 6.39
N GLY A 408 38.60 -14.34 6.39
CA GLY A 408 38.10 -14.98 5.17
C GLY A 408 36.99 -14.19 4.49
N GLU A 409 36.60 -14.66 3.30
CA GLU A 409 35.45 -14.11 2.59
C GLU A 409 34.15 -14.49 3.30
N ILE A 410 33.43 -13.49 3.80
CA ILE A 410 32.18 -13.66 4.55
C ILE A 410 31.03 -13.13 3.71
N VAL A 411 30.00 -13.95 3.48
CA VAL A 411 28.74 -13.52 2.89
C VAL A 411 27.83 -13.06 4.03
N CYS A 412 27.54 -11.75 4.05
CA CYS A 412 26.60 -11.15 5.00
C CYS A 412 25.22 -11.04 4.34
N PHE A 413 24.18 -11.52 5.03
CA PHE A 413 22.79 -11.35 4.61
C PHE A 413 22.17 -10.27 5.50
N ASP A 414 21.55 -9.26 4.88
CA ASP A 414 20.70 -8.25 5.51
C ASP A 414 19.31 -8.82 5.78
#